data_AF-A0A1Q3JVW4-F1
#
_entry.id   AF-A0A1Q3JVW4-F1
#
_cell.length_a   1.000
_cell.length_b   1.000
_cell.length_c   1.000
_cell.angle_alpha   90.00
_cell.angle_beta   90.00
_cell.angle_gamma   90.00
#
_symmetry.space_group_name_H-M   'P 1'
#
loop_
_entity.id
_entity.type
_entity.pdbx_description
1 polymer ?
#
loop_
_entity_poly.entity_id
_entity_poly.type
_entity_poly.pdbx_seq_one_letter_code
_entity_poly.pdbx_strand_id
1 'polypeptide(L)'
;MRIISGELGGRRINPPAKMPYTRPTTDIAKEGLFNVLQHRLNFEGLKTLDLFGGTGSISYELASRGAGDLTGVEKDNSMFDFIKKTAAALKIENIRFFKMDVFKFLESCNSQYDFIFAGPPYALATIDEIPKIIVKKNLLSGNGIFVLEHTPRNNYKNFEKYSFEKNYGTTIFSFFKNGDNNPA
;
A
#
# COMPACT_ATOMS: atom_id res chain seq x y z
N MET A 1 -8.57 9.17 -10.93
CA MET A 1 -8.78 8.13 -9.90
C MET A 1 -9.87 8.59 -8.94
N ARG A 2 -10.49 7.67 -8.19
CA ARG A 2 -11.58 7.99 -7.26
C ARG A 2 -11.38 7.25 -5.93
N ILE A 3 -11.76 7.87 -4.80
CA ILE A 3 -11.89 7.18 -3.52
C ILE A 3 -13.18 6.36 -3.56
N ILE A 4 -13.10 5.05 -3.31
CA ILE A 4 -14.17 4.09 -3.56
C ILE A 4 -15.22 4.18 -2.45
N SER A 5 -14.83 4.03 -1.19
CA SER A 5 -15.76 4.06 -0.06
C SER A 5 -15.17 4.73 1.19
N GLY A 6 -15.92 4.71 2.29
CA GLY A 6 -15.58 5.44 3.51
C GLY A 6 -16.06 6.89 3.49
N GLU A 7 -15.60 7.69 4.45
CA GLU A 7 -16.04 9.08 4.65
C GLU A 7 -15.77 9.98 3.43
N LEU A 8 -14.68 9.70 2.71
CA LEU A 8 -14.27 10.43 1.50
C LEU A 8 -14.73 9.73 0.21
N GLY A 9 -15.57 8.70 0.31
CA GLY A 9 -16.08 7.91 -0.81
C GLY A 9 -16.70 8.76 -1.91
N GLY A 10 -16.47 8.37 -3.16
CA GLY A 10 -16.97 9.05 -4.36
C GLY A 10 -16.12 10.24 -4.83
N ARG A 11 -15.23 10.79 -4.00
CA ARG A 11 -14.39 11.94 -4.37
C ARG A 11 -13.41 11.59 -5.50
N ARG A 12 -13.38 12.45 -6.53
CA ARG A 12 -12.47 12.31 -7.67
C ARG A 12 -11.18 13.09 -7.42
N ILE A 13 -10.07 12.50 -7.80
CA ILE A 13 -8.72 13.08 -7.72
C ILE A 13 -8.11 13.02 -9.12
N ASN A 14 -7.57 14.16 -9.54
CA ASN A 14 -6.95 14.36 -10.85
C ASN A 14 -5.42 14.35 -10.68
N PRO A 15 -4.75 13.21 -10.89
CA PRO A 15 -3.31 13.13 -10.80
C PRO A 15 -2.63 13.87 -11.98
N PRO A 16 -1.35 14.23 -11.86
CA PRO A 16 -0.62 14.90 -12.94
C PRO A 16 -0.63 14.09 -14.24
N ALA A 17 -0.73 14.75 -15.40
CA ALA A 17 -0.87 14.05 -16.68
C ALA A 17 0.37 13.21 -17.06
N LYS A 18 1.56 13.60 -16.60
CA LYS A 18 2.81 12.87 -16.82
C LYS A 18 3.26 12.21 -15.52
N MET A 19 3.19 10.88 -15.49
CA MET A 19 3.62 10.05 -14.38
C MET A 19 4.54 8.93 -14.89
N PRO A 20 5.77 9.25 -15.34
CA PRO A 20 6.64 8.30 -16.03
C PRO A 20 7.07 7.10 -15.17
N TYR A 21 7.01 7.25 -13.85
CA TYR A 21 7.49 6.26 -12.89
C TYR A 21 6.39 5.70 -11.98
N THR A 22 5.13 6.13 -12.15
CA THR A 22 4.01 5.67 -11.33
C THR A 22 3.12 4.76 -12.13
N ARG A 23 2.93 3.53 -11.65
CA ARG A 23 1.89 2.64 -12.16
C ARG A 23 0.60 2.92 -11.40
N PRO A 24 -0.47 3.40 -12.05
CA PRO A 24 -1.75 3.51 -11.38
C PRO A 24 -2.36 2.13 -11.17
N THR A 25 -2.65 1.76 -9.92
CA THR A 25 -3.59 0.67 -9.62
C THR A 25 -4.94 1.03 -10.24
N THR A 26 -5.48 0.16 -11.09
CA THR A 26 -6.77 0.43 -11.74
C THR A 26 -7.88 0.49 -10.70
N ASP A 27 -8.94 1.25 -10.98
CA ASP A 27 -10.08 1.33 -10.04
C ASP A 27 -10.66 -0.06 -9.75
N ILE A 28 -10.71 -0.97 -10.75
CA ILE A 28 -11.15 -2.37 -10.58
C ILE A 28 -10.22 -3.16 -9.65
N ALA A 29 -8.90 -3.08 -9.86
CA ALA A 29 -7.95 -3.81 -9.03
C ALA A 29 -7.97 -3.26 -7.59
N LYS A 30 -8.07 -1.93 -7.43
CA LYS A 30 -8.19 -1.29 -6.12
C LYS A 30 -9.47 -1.68 -5.40
N GLU A 31 -10.61 -1.68 -6.10
CA GLU A 31 -11.89 -2.13 -5.54
C GLU A 31 -11.80 -3.60 -5.09
N GLY A 32 -11.24 -4.46 -5.94
CA GLY A 32 -10.97 -5.85 -5.62
C GLY A 32 -10.09 -6.02 -4.37
N LEU A 33 -8.99 -5.26 -4.27
CA LEU A 33 -8.10 -5.25 -3.11
C LEU A 33 -8.87 -4.90 -1.84
N PHE A 34 -9.58 -3.77 -1.83
CA PHE A 34 -10.29 -3.32 -0.63
C PHE A 34 -11.50 -4.19 -0.28
N ASN A 35 -12.15 -4.83 -1.26
CA ASN A 35 -13.16 -5.86 -1.01
C ASN A 35 -12.57 -7.08 -0.29
N VAL A 36 -11.31 -7.45 -0.53
CA VAL A 36 -10.67 -8.50 0.25
C VAL A 36 -10.27 -7.99 1.64
N LEU A 37 -9.72 -6.78 1.73
CA LEU A 37 -9.26 -6.21 3.00
C LEU A 37 -10.40 -5.97 3.99
N GLN A 38 -11.59 -5.53 3.54
CA GLN A 38 -12.73 -5.26 4.42
C GLN A 38 -13.24 -6.50 5.18
N HIS A 39 -13.00 -7.71 4.65
CA HIS A 39 -13.36 -8.97 5.32
C HIS A 39 -12.25 -9.50 6.23
N ARG A 40 -11.10 -8.82 6.29
CA ARG A 40 -9.91 -9.27 7.01
C ARG A 40 -9.37 -8.26 8.01
N LEU A 41 -9.68 -6.99 7.83
CA LEU A 41 -9.23 -5.89 8.65
C LEU A 41 -10.42 -5.05 9.09
N ASN A 42 -10.46 -4.70 10.37
CA ASN A 42 -11.19 -3.52 10.81
C ASN A 42 -10.25 -2.32 10.56
N PHE A 43 -10.62 -1.39 9.69
CA PHE A 43 -9.77 -0.26 9.33
C PHE A 43 -9.65 0.77 10.45
N GLU A 44 -10.62 0.83 11.36
CA GLU A 44 -10.65 1.83 12.43
C GLU A 44 -9.40 1.76 13.29
N GLY A 45 -8.66 2.87 13.36
CA GLY A 45 -7.49 3.01 14.23
C GLY A 45 -6.22 2.29 13.73
N LEU A 46 -6.24 1.63 12.56
CA LEU A 46 -5.07 0.89 12.07
C LEU A 46 -3.87 1.79 11.83
N LYS A 47 -2.68 1.25 12.13
CA LYS A 47 -1.40 1.80 11.72
C LYS A 47 -0.96 1.22 10.37
N THR A 48 -0.80 2.06 9.38
CA THR A 48 -0.62 1.65 7.97
C THR A 48 0.64 2.25 7.34
N LEU A 49 1.22 1.51 6.39
CA LEU A 49 2.39 1.93 5.62
C LEU A 49 2.16 1.71 4.12
N ASP A 50 2.22 2.78 3.34
CA ASP A 50 2.20 2.78 1.88
C ASP A 50 3.63 3.03 1.35
N LEU A 51 4.33 1.98 0.93
CA LEU A 51 5.74 2.03 0.57
C LEU A 51 6.00 2.75 -0.76
N PHE A 52 5.00 2.89 -1.63
CA PHE A 52 5.15 3.56 -2.94
C PHE A 52 3.95 4.47 -3.16
N GLY A 53 3.95 5.62 -2.47
CA GLY A 53 2.81 6.50 -2.33
C GLY A 53 2.22 6.94 -3.67
N GLY A 54 3.04 7.23 -4.68
CA GLY A 54 2.62 7.55 -6.04
C GLY A 54 1.61 8.69 -6.08
N THR A 55 0.35 8.38 -6.39
CA THR A 55 -0.76 9.37 -6.38
C THR A 55 -1.51 9.45 -5.06
N GLY A 56 -1.15 8.61 -4.08
CA GLY A 56 -1.81 8.47 -2.79
C GLY A 56 -3.09 7.64 -2.82
N SER A 57 -3.37 6.94 -3.94
CA SER A 57 -4.64 6.22 -4.16
C SER A 57 -4.98 5.20 -3.07
N ILE A 58 -3.99 4.49 -2.55
CA ILE A 58 -4.17 3.52 -1.47
C ILE A 58 -4.24 4.26 -0.13
N SER A 59 -3.29 5.16 0.13
CA SER A 59 -3.26 6.02 1.32
C SER A 59 -4.59 6.75 1.61
N TYR A 60 -5.20 7.40 0.61
CA TYR A 60 -6.47 8.10 0.81
C TYR A 60 -7.65 7.16 1.03
N GLU A 61 -7.63 5.98 0.41
CA GLU A 61 -8.67 4.97 0.60
C GLU A 61 -8.62 4.39 2.01
N LEU A 62 -7.41 4.13 2.53
CA LEU A 62 -7.20 3.71 3.92
C LEU A 62 -7.71 4.77 4.89
N ALA A 63 -7.33 6.03 4.68
CA ALA A 63 -7.81 7.15 5.51
C ALA A 63 -9.34 7.28 5.47
N SER A 64 -9.93 7.23 4.26
CA SER A 64 -11.38 7.28 4.06
C SER A 64 -12.12 6.18 4.84
N ARG A 65 -11.51 5.01 4.98
CA ARG A 65 -12.08 3.86 5.69
C ARG A 65 -11.81 3.85 7.20
N GLY A 66 -11.13 4.87 7.73
CA GLY A 66 -10.93 5.05 9.17
C GLY A 66 -9.56 4.61 9.72
N ALA A 67 -8.58 4.34 8.86
CA ALA A 67 -7.19 4.11 9.31
C ALA A 67 -6.72 5.27 10.20
N GLY A 68 -6.07 4.96 11.31
CA GLY A 68 -5.78 5.91 12.39
C GLY A 68 -4.42 6.58 12.30
N ASP A 69 -3.38 5.85 11.87
CA ASP A 69 -2.01 6.34 11.72
C ASP A 69 -1.46 5.89 10.35
N LEU A 70 -1.30 6.82 9.43
CA LEU A 70 -0.85 6.50 8.07
C LEU A 70 0.57 7.02 7.83
N THR A 71 1.42 6.14 7.31
CA THR A 71 2.74 6.49 6.80
C THR A 71 2.78 6.23 5.29
N GLY A 72 3.23 7.20 4.50
CA GLY A 72 3.49 7.02 3.08
C GLY A 72 4.93 7.34 2.71
N VAL A 73 5.52 6.62 1.77
CA VAL A 73 6.88 6.85 1.26
C VAL A 73 6.82 7.13 -0.23
N GLU A 74 7.41 8.24 -0.66
CA GLU A 74 7.47 8.61 -2.08
C GLU A 74 8.82 9.26 -2.39
N LYS A 75 9.45 8.87 -3.49
CA LYS A 75 10.78 9.34 -3.87
C LYS A 75 10.73 10.50 -4.85
N ASP A 76 9.79 10.48 -5.79
CA ASP A 76 9.64 11.49 -6.82
C ASP A 76 9.14 12.81 -6.21
N ASN A 77 9.81 13.91 -6.55
CA ASN A 77 9.47 15.22 -5.99
C ASN A 77 8.05 15.65 -6.37
N SER A 78 7.68 15.47 -7.64
CA SER A 78 6.40 15.94 -8.15
C SER A 78 5.24 15.15 -7.56
N MET A 79 5.42 13.83 -7.42
CA MET A 79 4.45 12.97 -6.74
C MET A 79 4.38 13.27 -5.26
N PHE A 80 5.51 13.48 -4.57
CA PHE A 80 5.52 13.85 -3.15
C PHE A 80 4.75 15.15 -2.88
N ASP A 81 4.99 16.19 -3.70
CA ASP A 81 4.27 17.46 -3.57
C ASP A 81 2.78 17.28 -3.86
N PHE A 82 2.45 16.48 -4.88
CA PHE A 82 1.06 16.16 -5.24
C PHE A 82 0.32 15.42 -4.12
N ILE A 83 0.91 14.35 -3.55
CA ILE A 83 0.22 13.55 -2.54
C ILE A 83 -0.01 14.33 -1.26
N LYS A 84 0.96 15.14 -0.85
CA LYS A 84 0.85 15.99 0.33
C LYS A 84 -0.23 17.06 0.14
N LYS A 85 -0.24 17.74 -1.02
CA LYS A 85 -1.27 18.75 -1.34
C LYS A 85 -2.66 18.14 -1.39
N THR A 86 -2.80 16.94 -1.95
CA THR A 86 -4.08 16.26 -2.08
C THR A 86 -4.60 15.80 -0.72
N ALA A 87 -3.76 15.20 0.12
CA ALA A 87 -4.12 14.84 1.50
C ALA A 87 -4.63 16.06 2.29
N ALA A 88 -3.92 17.20 2.20
CA ALA A 88 -4.35 18.44 2.83
C ALA A 88 -5.71 18.95 2.30
N ALA A 89 -5.93 18.90 0.98
CA ALA A 89 -7.20 19.30 0.38
C ALA A 89 -8.37 18.38 0.78
N LEU A 90 -8.08 17.10 1.06
CA LEU A 90 -9.03 16.12 1.58
C LEU A 90 -9.19 16.19 3.10
N LYS A 91 -8.43 17.05 3.79
CA LYS A 91 -8.39 17.16 5.25
C LYS A 91 -7.99 15.86 5.95
N ILE A 92 -7.12 15.08 5.33
CA ILE A 92 -6.52 13.89 5.93
C ILE A 92 -5.31 14.35 6.75
N GLU A 93 -5.49 14.50 8.06
CA GLU A 93 -4.47 15.06 8.96
C GLU A 93 -3.59 13.97 9.59
N ASN A 94 -4.07 12.73 9.64
CA ASN A 94 -3.42 11.60 10.28
C ASN A 94 -2.47 10.82 9.35
N ILE A 95 -1.99 11.46 8.28
CA ILE A 95 -1.02 10.88 7.35
C ILE A 95 0.29 11.65 7.33
N ARG A 96 1.39 10.92 7.44
CA ARG A 96 2.76 11.44 7.30
C ARG A 96 3.43 10.87 6.07
N PHE A 97 3.89 11.74 5.17
CA PHE A 97 4.68 11.35 4.00
C PHE A 97 6.18 11.56 4.23
N PHE A 98 6.98 10.58 3.81
CA PHE A 98 8.44 10.64 3.78
C PHE A 98 8.93 10.73 2.34
N LYS A 99 9.67 11.80 2.04
CA LYS A 99 10.27 12.00 0.71
C LYS A 99 11.61 11.28 0.60
N MET A 100 11.61 9.98 0.32
CA MET A 100 12.85 9.20 0.25
C MET A 100 12.69 7.91 -0.55
N ASP A 101 13.82 7.26 -0.82
CA ASP A 101 13.83 5.92 -1.41
C ASP A 101 13.32 4.88 -0.41
N VAL A 102 12.51 3.94 -0.91
CA VAL A 102 11.83 2.92 -0.12
C VAL A 102 12.80 2.01 0.61
N PHE A 103 13.90 1.61 -0.02
CA PHE A 103 14.88 0.74 0.64
C PHE A 103 15.61 1.48 1.76
N LYS A 104 15.93 2.77 1.57
CA LYS A 104 16.46 3.62 2.65
C LYS A 104 15.46 3.79 3.80
N PHE A 105 14.17 3.94 3.49
CA PHE A 105 13.13 3.99 4.52
C PHE A 105 13.11 2.68 5.31
N LEU A 106 13.03 1.54 4.62
CA LEU A 106 12.99 0.21 5.23
C LEU A 106 14.25 -0.09 6.08
N GLU A 107 15.43 0.34 5.65
CA GLU A 107 16.68 0.23 6.43
C GLU A 107 16.58 0.90 7.80
N SER A 108 15.96 2.08 7.87
CA SER A 108 15.80 2.85 9.11
C SER A 108 14.51 2.56 9.90
N CYS A 109 13.52 1.93 9.25
CA CYS A 109 12.22 1.68 9.85
C CYS A 109 12.28 0.57 10.91
N ASN A 110 11.87 0.91 12.13
CA ASN A 110 11.75 -0.03 13.26
C ASN A 110 10.31 -0.08 13.82
N SER A 111 9.36 0.59 13.16
CA SER A 111 7.94 0.54 13.53
C SER A 111 7.28 -0.70 12.96
N GLN A 112 6.35 -1.27 13.73
CA GLN A 112 5.40 -2.25 13.24
C GLN A 112 4.14 -1.58 12.71
N TYR A 113 3.50 -2.24 11.74
CA TYR A 113 2.29 -1.80 11.06
C TYR A 113 1.27 -2.93 10.99
N ASP A 114 0.00 -2.58 11.12
CA ASP A 114 -1.12 -3.51 10.95
C ASP A 114 -1.40 -3.79 9.48
N PHE A 115 -1.08 -2.83 8.61
CA PHE A 115 -1.19 -2.98 7.18
C PHE A 115 0.00 -2.35 6.46
N ILE A 116 0.64 -3.09 5.56
CA ILE A 116 1.66 -2.57 4.65
C ILE A 116 1.19 -2.81 3.22
N PHE A 117 1.25 -1.79 2.38
CA PHE A 117 1.05 -1.90 0.93
C PHE A 117 2.33 -1.52 0.19
N ALA A 118 2.66 -2.27 -0.85
CA ALA A 118 3.70 -1.90 -1.81
C ALA A 118 3.18 -2.04 -3.24
N GLY A 119 3.11 -0.90 -3.96
CA GLY A 119 2.84 -0.84 -5.39
C GLY A 119 4.06 -0.35 -6.19
N PRO A 120 5.16 -1.12 -6.26
CA PRO A 120 6.38 -0.69 -6.91
C PRO A 120 6.18 -0.48 -8.44
N PRO A 121 7.01 0.37 -9.07
CA PRO A 121 7.02 0.50 -10.52
C PRO A 121 7.47 -0.80 -11.19
N TYR A 122 6.97 -1.08 -12.41
CA TYR A 122 7.25 -2.31 -13.15
C TYR A 122 8.74 -2.62 -13.36
N ALA A 123 9.58 -1.59 -13.45
CA ALA A 123 11.01 -1.72 -13.72
C ALA A 123 11.86 -1.91 -12.46
N LEU A 124 11.25 -2.05 -11.27
CA LEU A 124 12.01 -2.23 -10.03
C LEU A 124 12.61 -3.64 -9.95
N ALA A 125 13.89 -3.75 -10.29
CA ALA A 125 14.62 -5.02 -10.28
C ALA A 125 14.69 -5.67 -8.87
N THR A 126 14.62 -4.87 -7.82
CA THR A 126 14.72 -5.30 -6.41
C THR A 126 13.36 -5.55 -5.75
N ILE A 127 12.28 -5.68 -6.52
CA ILE A 127 10.92 -5.94 -6.00
C ILE A 127 10.88 -7.13 -5.03
N ASP A 128 11.65 -8.18 -5.30
CA ASP A 128 11.69 -9.41 -4.50
C ASP A 128 12.34 -9.20 -3.12
N GLU A 129 13.07 -8.11 -2.90
CA GLU A 129 13.67 -7.79 -1.60
C GLU A 129 12.66 -7.19 -0.62
N ILE A 130 11.58 -6.58 -1.11
CA ILE A 130 10.55 -5.93 -0.27
C ILE A 130 9.95 -6.92 0.75
N PRO A 131 9.35 -8.06 0.36
CA PRO A 131 8.81 -9.03 1.32
C PRO A 131 9.89 -9.55 2.27
N LYS A 132 11.11 -9.82 1.77
CA LYS A 132 12.22 -10.33 2.59
C LYS A 132 12.60 -9.35 3.70
N ILE A 133 12.69 -8.06 3.39
CA ILE A 133 13.03 -7.02 4.37
C ILE A 133 11.91 -6.85 5.39
N ILE A 134 10.65 -6.81 4.95
CA ILE A 134 9.48 -6.68 5.85
C ILE A 134 9.47 -7.80 6.89
N VAL A 135 9.70 -9.05 6.45
CA VAL A 135 9.75 -10.23 7.32
C VAL A 135 10.98 -10.18 8.22
N LYS A 136 12.18 -10.00 7.65
CA LYS A 136 13.45 -9.96 8.40
C LYS A 136 13.46 -8.91 9.50
N LYS A 137 12.85 -7.75 9.25
CA LYS A 137 12.77 -6.65 10.22
C LYS A 137 11.52 -6.70 11.11
N ASN A 138 10.69 -7.73 10.97
CA ASN A 138 9.45 -7.91 11.73
C ASN A 138 8.54 -6.66 11.70
N LEU A 139 8.35 -6.07 10.51
CA LEU A 139 7.62 -4.80 10.35
C LEU A 139 6.09 -4.96 10.40
N LEU A 140 5.58 -6.19 10.43
CA LEU A 140 4.15 -6.46 10.63
C LEU A 140 3.84 -6.63 12.11
N SER A 141 2.75 -6.03 12.59
CA SER A 141 2.20 -6.33 13.93
C SER A 141 1.67 -7.77 13.97
N GLY A 142 1.23 -8.25 15.14
CA GLY A 142 0.89 -9.68 15.35
C GLY A 142 -0.07 -10.27 14.31
N ASN A 143 -1.13 -9.54 13.95
CA ASN A 143 -2.09 -9.92 12.89
C ASN A 143 -1.93 -9.08 11.61
N GLY A 144 -0.78 -8.43 11.45
CA GLY A 144 -0.53 -7.51 10.35
C GLY A 144 -0.55 -8.20 8.99
N ILE A 145 -1.02 -7.46 7.98
CA ILE A 145 -1.09 -7.89 6.58
C ILE A 145 -0.16 -7.04 5.72
N PHE A 146 0.70 -7.69 4.95
CA PHE A 146 1.44 -7.05 3.86
C PHE A 146 0.83 -7.44 2.52
N VAL A 147 0.65 -6.46 1.63
CA VAL A 147 0.21 -6.66 0.25
C VAL A 147 1.25 -6.11 -0.72
N LEU A 148 1.71 -6.97 -1.62
CA LEU A 148 2.57 -6.60 -2.75
C LEU A 148 1.78 -6.64 -4.05
N GLU A 149 1.67 -5.50 -4.72
CA GLU A 149 1.17 -5.42 -6.09
C GLU A 149 2.28 -5.73 -7.09
N HIS A 150 2.05 -6.66 -8.01
CA HIS A 150 3.01 -7.04 -9.04
C HIS A 150 2.30 -7.46 -10.34
N THR A 151 3.07 -8.03 -11.27
CA THR A 151 2.58 -8.59 -12.55
C THR A 151 2.72 -10.11 -12.56
N PRO A 152 2.12 -10.82 -13.54
CA PRO A 152 2.33 -12.26 -13.72
C PRO A 152 3.80 -12.70 -13.95
N ARG A 153 4.75 -11.76 -14.11
CA ARG A 153 6.18 -12.07 -14.22
C ARG A 153 6.84 -12.43 -12.89
N ASN A 154 6.20 -12.12 -11.77
CA ASN A 154 6.71 -12.39 -10.42
C ASN A 154 5.87 -13.48 -9.74
N ASN A 155 6.50 -14.28 -8.87
CA ASN A 155 5.84 -15.33 -8.10
C ASN A 155 6.39 -15.38 -6.66
N TYR A 156 5.50 -15.21 -5.68
CA TYR A 156 5.86 -15.12 -4.27
C TYR A 156 5.35 -16.30 -3.42
N LYS A 157 4.82 -17.36 -4.04
CA LYS A 157 4.19 -18.50 -3.31
C LYS A 157 5.12 -19.22 -2.34
N ASN A 158 6.43 -19.18 -2.60
CA ASN A 158 7.45 -19.81 -1.78
C ASN A 158 8.13 -18.85 -0.81
N PHE A 159 7.68 -17.59 -0.73
CA PHE A 159 8.25 -16.62 0.19
C PHE A 159 7.68 -16.83 1.60
N GLU A 160 8.50 -16.52 2.62
CA GLU A 160 8.07 -16.59 4.00
C GLU A 160 6.84 -15.70 4.24
N LYS A 161 5.94 -16.14 5.12
CA LYS A 161 4.68 -15.44 5.47
C LYS A 161 3.69 -15.28 4.30
N TYR A 162 3.96 -15.82 3.10
CA TYR A 162 3.00 -15.84 2.00
C TYR A 162 1.69 -16.56 2.43
N SER A 163 0.55 -16.00 2.02
CA SER A 163 -0.77 -16.54 2.34
C SER A 163 -1.56 -16.88 1.08
N PHE A 164 -1.90 -15.88 0.26
CA PHE A 164 -2.66 -16.08 -0.98
C PHE A 164 -2.44 -14.92 -1.95
N GLU A 165 -2.92 -15.05 -3.18
CA GLU A 165 -2.91 -13.98 -4.19
C GLU A 165 -4.30 -13.73 -4.78
N LYS A 166 -4.51 -12.52 -5.30
CA LYS A 166 -5.68 -12.15 -6.10
C LYS A 166 -5.25 -11.54 -7.42
N ASN A 167 -5.84 -12.01 -8.51
CA ASN A 167 -5.51 -11.59 -9.87
C ASN A 167 -6.65 -10.75 -10.46
N TYR A 168 -6.30 -9.58 -10.99
CA TYR A 168 -7.17 -8.65 -11.69
C TYR A 168 -6.55 -8.31 -13.06
N GLY A 169 -6.36 -9.33 -13.89
CA GLY A 169 -5.76 -9.24 -15.23
C GLY A 169 -4.23 -9.21 -15.17
N THR A 170 -3.63 -8.05 -15.42
CA THR A 170 -2.17 -7.85 -15.34
C THR A 170 -1.70 -7.38 -13.96
N THR A 171 -2.63 -7.18 -13.03
CA THR A 171 -2.37 -6.76 -11.65
C THR A 171 -2.63 -7.94 -10.72
N ILE A 172 -1.61 -8.35 -9.99
CA ILE A 172 -1.71 -9.40 -8.97
C ILE A 172 -1.36 -8.76 -7.62
N PHE A 173 -2.15 -9.05 -6.59
CA PHE A 173 -1.84 -8.74 -5.21
C PHE A 173 -1.47 -10.01 -4.48
N SER A 174 -0.22 -10.14 -4.03
CA SER A 174 0.23 -11.19 -3.12
C SER A 174 0.09 -10.71 -1.67
N PHE A 175 -0.57 -11.52 -0.83
CA PHE A 175 -0.84 -11.23 0.58
C PHE A 175 0.08 -12.06 1.47
N PHE A 176 0.67 -11.40 2.47
CA PHE A 176 1.53 -11.99 3.48
C PHE A 176 0.99 -11.65 4.88
N LYS A 177 1.11 -12.55 5.86
CA LYS A 177 0.52 -12.39 7.20
C LYS A 177 1.49 -12.78 8.30
N ASN A 178 1.50 -12.05 9.42
CA ASN A 178 2.41 -12.35 10.53
C ASN A 178 1.94 -13.49 11.46
N GLY A 179 0.63 -13.79 11.51
CA GLY A 179 0.03 -14.85 12.33
C GLY A 179 -0.18 -16.20 11.61
N ASP A 180 -0.54 -17.24 12.37
CA ASP A 180 -0.72 -18.61 11.88
C ASP A 180 -1.74 -18.70 10.73
N ASN A 181 -1.41 -19.51 9.73
CA ASN A 181 -2.29 -19.93 8.62
C ASN A 181 -3.39 -20.88 9.11
N ASN A 182 -4.10 -20.55 10.20
CA ASN A 182 -5.25 -21.34 10.60
C ASN A 182 -6.50 -20.80 9.89
N PRO A 183 -7.13 -21.58 8.98
CA PRO A 183 -8.47 -21.24 8.55
C PRO A 183 -9.38 -21.32 9.78
N ALA A 184 -10.16 -20.26 10.01
CA ALA A 184 -11.33 -20.35 10.87
C ALA A 184 -12.33 -21.36 10.29
#